data_AF-A0A6I7XW48-F1
#
_entry.id   AF-A0A6I7XW48-F1
#
_cell.length_a   1.000
_cell.length_b   1.000
_cell.length_c   1.000
_cell.angle_alpha   90.00
_cell.angle_beta   90.00
_cell.angle_gamma   90.00
#
_symmetry.space_group_name_H-M   'P 1'
#
loop_
_entity.id
_entity.type
_entity.pdbx_description
1 polymer ?
#
loop_
_entity_poly.entity_id
_entity_poly.type
_entity_poly.pdbx_seq_one_letter_code
_entity_poly.pdbx_strand_id
1 'polypeptide(L)' 'MRVYLGSDHAGYELKNHLVEWLKAQGHEVVDCGPHVYDAQDDYPPFCLRAAEKTAA' A
#
# COMPACT_ATOMS: atom_id res chain seq x y z
N MET A 1 6.74 4.91 -13.13
CA MET A 1 5.27 5.09 -13.02
C MET A 1 4.91 5.44 -11.59
N ARG A 2 3.75 6.07 -11.34
CA ARG A 2 3.23 6.23 -9.98
C ARG A 2 2.44 4.98 -9.57
N VAL A 3 2.70 4.46 -8.36
CA VAL A 3 2.08 3.22 -7.84
C VAL A 3 1.53 3.48 -6.44
N TYR A 4 0.25 3.20 -6.24
CA TYR A 4 -0.44 3.29 -4.96
C TYR A 4 -0.60 1.89 -4.38
N LEU A 5 -0.09 1.65 -3.17
CA LEU A 5 -0.22 0.34 -2.50
C LEU A 5 -1.10 0.46 -1.27
N GLY A 6 -2.05 -0.46 -1.13
CA GLY A 6 -2.87 -0.63 0.07
C GLY A 6 -3.07 -2.11 0.37
N SER A 7 -3.07 -2.49 1.64
CA SER A 7 -3.38 -3.84 2.12
C SER A 7 -4.11 -3.79 3.47
N ASP A 8 -4.38 -4.94 4.07
CA ASP A 8 -4.61 -5.10 5.52
C ASP A 8 -3.35 -5.66 6.18
N HIS A 9 -3.49 -6.13 7.42
CA HIS A 9 -2.48 -6.81 8.21
C HIS A 9 -1.92 -8.07 7.55
N ALA A 10 -2.76 -8.84 6.87
CA ALA A 10 -2.32 -10.06 6.19
C ALA A 10 -1.34 -9.75 5.03
N GLY A 11 -1.50 -8.58 4.40
CA GLY A 11 -0.59 -8.10 3.35
C GLY A 11 0.54 -7.16 3.81
N TYR A 12 0.57 -6.75 5.09
CA TYR A 12 1.43 -5.66 5.59
C TYR A 12 2.92 -5.82 5.24
N GLU A 13 3.50 -6.99 5.53
CA GLU A 13 4.92 -7.26 5.29
C GLU A 13 5.27 -7.24 3.80
N LEU A 14 4.45 -7.88 2.97
CA LEU A 14 4.66 -7.90 1.52
C LEU A 14 4.48 -6.49 0.92
N LYS A 15 3.48 -5.74 1.37
CA LYS A 15 3.29 -4.33 0.97
C LYS A 15 4.54 -3.51 1.25
N ASN A 16 5.12 -3.61 2.45
CA ASN A 16 6.33 -2.86 2.81
C ASN A 16 7.54 -3.29 1.97
N HIS A 17 7.71 -4.60 1.74
CA HIS A 17 8.73 -5.10 0.83
C HIS A 17 8.59 -4.52 -0.58
N LEU A 18 7.38 -4.51 -1.13
CA LEU A 18 7.09 -3.98 -2.47
C LEU A 18 7.28 -2.47 -2.55
N VAL A 19 6.95 -1.72 -1.49
CA VAL A 19 7.20 -0.28 -1.42
C VAL A 19 8.69 0.01 -1.63
N GLU A 20 9.57 -0.66 -0.90
CA GLU A 20 11.02 -0.47 -1.03
C GLU A 20 11.55 -0.99 -2.36
N TRP A 21 11.08 -2.14 -2.82
CA TRP A 21 11.47 -2.69 -4.12
C TRP A 21 11.10 -1.76 -5.27
N LEU A 22 9.86 -1.26 -5.32
CA LEU A 22 9.38 -0.36 -6.38
C LEU A 22 10.12 0.98 -6.38
N LYS A 23 10.42 1.54 -5.20
CA LYS A 23 11.26 2.74 -5.09
C LYS A 23 12.65 2.48 -5.66
N ALA A 24 13.27 1.34 -5.33
CA ALA A 24 14.57 0.96 -5.86
C ALA A 24 14.57 0.77 -7.40
N GLN A 25 13.42 0.42 -7.97
CA GLN A 25 13.22 0.35 -9.43
C GLN A 25 12.88 1.71 -10.09
N GLY A 26 12.92 2.82 -9.33
CA GLY A 26 12.68 4.17 -9.87
C GLY A 26 11.21 4.55 -10.04
N HIS A 27 10.28 3.84 -9.39
CA HIS A 27 8.87 4.22 -9.37
C HIS A 27 8.57 5.26 -8.28
N GLU A 28 7.56 6.09 -8.53
CA GLU A 28 7.01 6.97 -7.51
C GLU A 28 5.97 6.18 -6.71
N VAL A 29 6.26 5.89 -5.44
CA VAL A 29 5.43 5.01 -4.62
C VAL A 29 4.68 5.79 -3.56
N VAL A 30 3.38 5.53 -3.45
CA VAL A 30 2.52 6.08 -2.40
C VAL A 30 1.92 4.94 -1.58
N ASP A 31 2.35 4.82 -0.33
CA ASP A 31 1.79 3.90 0.64
C ASP A 31 0.45 4.45 1.18
N CYS A 32 -0.64 3.73 0.95
CA CYS A 32 -1.98 4.08 1.39
C CYS A 32 -2.38 3.36 2.70
N GLY A 33 -1.48 2.53 3.25
CA GLY A 33 -1.64 1.81 4.50
C GLY A 33 -1.86 0.30 4.33
N PRO A 34 -1.79 -0.46 5.44
CA PRO A 34 -1.63 0.02 6.81
C PRO A 34 -0.18 0.45 7.08
N HIS A 35 0.03 1.46 7.92
CA HIS A 35 1.37 1.95 8.26
C HIS A 35 1.97 1.26 9.49
N VAL A 36 1.12 0.57 10.25
CA VAL A 36 1.49 -0.22 11.43
C VAL A 36 0.76 -1.55 11.28
N TYR A 37 1.41 -2.64 11.70
CA TYR A 37 0.76 -3.94 11.78
C TYR A 37 -0.28 -3.96 12.90
N ASP A 38 -1.54 -4.25 12.56
CA ASP A 38 -2.62 -4.53 13.51
C ASP A 38 -3.36 -5.78 13.04
N ALA A 39 -3.19 -6.90 13.77
CA ALA A 39 -3.76 -8.20 13.39
C ALA A 39 -5.29 -8.24 13.30
N GLN A 40 -5.99 -7.16 13.69
CA GLN A 40 -7.45 -7.05 13.59
C GLN A 40 -7.91 -5.93 12.66
N ASP A 41 -7.01 -5.31 11.88
CA ASP A 41 -7.44 -4.28 10.94
C ASP A 41 -8.26 -4.86 9.77
N ASP A 42 -9.08 -4.00 9.19
CA ASP A 42 -9.93 -4.33 8.05
C ASP A 42 -9.39 -3.64 6.78
N TYR A 43 -9.32 -4.39 5.68
CA TYR A 43 -8.78 -3.92 4.40
C TYR A 43 -9.52 -2.74 3.72
N PRO A 44 -10.85 -2.53 3.84
CA PRO A 44 -11.58 -1.60 2.95
C PRO A 44 -11.04 -0.16 2.93
N PRO A 45 -10.70 0.49 4.06
CA PRO A 45 -10.18 1.85 4.05
C PRO A 45 -8.87 1.99 3.26
N PHE A 46 -8.00 0.99 3.27
CA PHE A 46 -6.70 1.03 2.59
C PHE A 46 -6.85 0.76 1.09
N CYS A 47 -7.68 -0.22 0.72
CA CYS A 47 -7.95 -0.55 -0.68
C CYS A 47 -8.68 0.58 -1.40
N LEU A 48 -9.70 1.18 -0.77
CA LEU A 48 -10.45 2.29 -1.34
C LEU A 48 -9.55 3.52 -1.55
N ARG A 49 -8.73 3.88 -0.55
CA ARG A 49 -7.75 4.98 -0.70
C ARG A 49 -6.78 4.75 -1.86
N ALA A 50 -6.28 3.54 -2.05
CA ALA A 50 -5.38 3.22 -3.16
C ALA A 50 -6.09 3.32 -4.52
N ALA A 51 -7.31 2.81 -4.62
CA ALA A 51 -8.12 2.84 -5.84
C ALA A 51 -8.54 4.27 -6.22
N GLU A 52 -9.05 5.05 -5.27
CA GLU A 52 -9.46 6.44 -5.47
C GLU A 52 -8.30 7.30 -6.00
N LYS A 53 -7.10 7.14 -5.42
CA LYS A 53 -5.91 7.86 -5.89
C LYS A 53 -5.41 7.40 -7.25
N THR A 54 -5.66 6.15 -7.62
CA THR A 54 -5.29 5.63 -8.94
C THR A 54 -6.21 6.16 -10.03
N ALA A 55 -7.49 6.40 -9.71
CA ALA A 55 -8.50 6.85 -10.67
C ALA A 55 -8.49 8.37 -10.93
N ALA A 56 -7.80 9.15 -10.09
CA ALA A 56 -7.68 10.61 -10.18
C ALA A 56 -6.55 11.05 -11.15
#